data_AF-A0A3D2YF41-F1
#
_entry.id   AF-A0A3D2YF41-F1
#
_cell.length_a   1.000
_cell.length_b   1.000
_cell.length_c   1.000
_cell.angle_alpha   90.00
_cell.angle_beta   90.00
_cell.angle_gamma   90.00
#
_symmetry.space_group_name_H-M   'P 1'
#
loop_
_entity.id
_entity.type
_entity.pdbx_description
1 polymer ?
#
loop_
_entity_poly.entity_id
_entity_poly.type
_entity_poly.pdbx_seq_one_letter_code
_entity_poly.pdbx_strand_id
1 'polypeptide(L)'
;TDMGVNMAGFAIVDDAVCQAASRMEILRRYYAGCVERAKGQADECVVRKLELVMQQAGVTPEICPAVAAALEKEQATGKPAGAMVLPDGSVVTGRTSPLLGASAALLLNALKHMAGIDHKLDLIPASVIEPISTMKTDYLGHRNPRLHSDEVLIALAISGLTNPLADMVQAQLKNLRGCDAHFSVIISEEDAKLYKRLGINVSCEPKYEIKSLYHK
;
A
#
# COMPACT_ATOMS: atom_id res chain seq x y z
N THR A 1 26.13 7.31 28.16
CA THR A 1 27.01 8.49 28.29
C THR A 1 26.62 9.23 29.55
N ASP A 2 27.56 9.88 30.22
CA ASP A 2 27.35 10.39 31.58
C ASP A 2 26.26 11.48 31.71
N MET A 3 25.92 12.16 30.62
CA MET A 3 24.81 13.12 30.56
C MET A 3 23.45 12.51 30.21
N GLY A 4 23.42 11.26 29.73
CA GLY A 4 22.20 10.63 29.24
C GLY A 4 21.49 9.83 30.31
N VAL A 5 20.19 10.07 30.50
CA VAL A 5 19.31 9.27 31.38
C VAL A 5 18.49 8.22 30.60
N ASN A 6 18.89 7.91 29.36
CA ASN A 6 18.14 6.99 28.49
C ASN A 6 18.27 5.54 28.97
N MET A 7 17.15 4.95 29.39
CA MET A 7 17.08 3.56 29.84
C MET A 7 16.47 2.61 28.81
N ALA A 8 16.08 3.08 27.62
CA ALA A 8 15.33 2.29 26.64
C ALA A 8 16.04 0.99 26.22
N GLY A 9 17.38 1.03 26.08
CA GLY A 9 18.17 -0.15 25.70
C GLY A 9 18.15 -1.26 26.75
N PHE A 10 17.98 -0.93 28.04
CA PHE A 10 17.88 -1.92 29.11
C PHE A 10 16.49 -2.58 29.19
N ALA A 11 15.49 -2.02 28.49
CA ALA A 11 14.12 -2.51 28.48
C ALA A 11 13.80 -3.37 27.24
N ILE A 12 14.79 -3.69 26.41
CA ILE A 12 14.62 -4.61 25.28
C ILE A 12 14.49 -6.03 25.84
N VAL A 13 13.30 -6.60 25.70
CA VAL A 13 13.00 -7.99 26.14
C VAL A 13 13.27 -9.02 25.05
N ASP A 14 13.27 -8.61 23.78
CA ASP A 14 13.57 -9.44 22.61
C ASP A 14 14.35 -8.61 21.58
N ASP A 15 15.66 -8.79 21.56
CA ASP A 15 16.56 -8.06 20.66
C ASP A 15 16.35 -8.45 19.19
N ALA A 16 16.05 -9.72 18.90
CA ALA A 16 15.85 -10.18 17.54
C ALA A 16 14.62 -9.52 16.89
N VAL A 17 13.53 -9.36 17.64
CA VAL A 17 12.33 -8.64 17.19
C VAL A 17 12.63 -7.15 16.98
N CYS A 18 13.37 -6.51 17.88
CA CYS A 18 13.78 -5.12 17.72
C CYS A 18 14.68 -4.92 16.49
N GLN A 19 15.61 -5.84 16.23
CA GLN A 19 16.45 -5.82 15.04
C GLN A 19 15.63 -5.98 13.75
N ALA A 20 14.70 -6.95 13.71
CA ALA A 20 13.84 -7.15 12.55
C ALA A 20 12.97 -5.91 12.25
N ALA A 21 12.35 -5.33 13.29
CA ALA A 21 11.52 -4.14 13.14
C ALA A 21 12.30 -2.90 12.68
N SER A 22 13.52 -2.70 13.19
CA SER A 22 14.39 -1.58 12.80
C SER A 22 14.92 -1.72 11.37
N ARG A 23 15.27 -2.93 10.93
CA ARG A 23 15.64 -3.21 9.53
C ARG A 23 14.50 -2.90 8.56
N MET A 24 13.26 -3.27 8.91
CA MET A 24 12.08 -2.89 8.12
C MET A 24 11.89 -1.38 8.06
N GLU A 25 12.09 -0.65 9.17
CA GLU A 25 11.99 0.81 9.17
C GLU A 25 13.07 1.46 8.29
N ILE A 26 14.31 0.94 8.28
CA ILE A 26 15.37 1.41 7.37
C ILE A 26 14.92 1.28 5.91
N LEU A 27 14.34 0.13 5.53
CA LEU A 27 13.81 -0.08 4.19
C LEU A 27 12.68 0.90 3.84
N ARG A 28 11.74 1.13 4.76
CA ARG A 28 10.65 2.11 4.57
C ARG A 28 11.20 3.52 4.34
N ARG A 29 12.21 3.92 5.12
CA ARG A 29 12.85 5.23 4.99
C ARG A 29 13.57 5.38 3.66
N TYR A 30 14.24 4.34 3.20
CA TYR A 30 14.86 4.34 1.87
C TYR A 30 13.84 4.60 0.75
N TYR A 31 12.74 3.84 0.72
CA TYR A 31 11.70 4.04 -0.29
C TYR A 31 11.02 5.41 -0.18
N ALA A 32 10.76 5.88 1.05
CA ALA A 32 10.22 7.23 1.26
C ALA A 32 11.14 8.31 0.67
N GLY A 33 12.45 8.24 0.96
CA GLY A 33 13.43 9.18 0.41
C GLY A 33 13.54 9.09 -1.12
N CYS A 34 13.45 7.90 -1.69
CA CYS A 34 13.43 7.71 -3.14
C CYS A 34 12.21 8.38 -3.79
N VAL A 35 11.03 8.23 -3.18
CA VAL A 35 9.78 8.85 -3.63
C VAL A 35 9.83 10.37 -3.47
N GLU A 36 10.34 10.88 -2.35
CA GLU A 36 10.53 12.33 -2.13
C GLU A 36 11.47 12.94 -3.18
N ARG A 37 12.57 12.24 -3.51
CA ARG A 37 13.46 12.64 -4.61
C ARG A 37 12.73 12.65 -5.96
N ALA A 38 11.97 11.60 -6.26
CA ALA A 38 11.19 11.54 -7.50
C ALA A 38 10.14 12.66 -7.61
N LYS A 39 9.62 13.12 -6.48
CA LYS A 39 8.71 14.28 -6.36
C LYS A 39 9.43 15.64 -6.41
N GLY A 40 10.76 15.67 -6.47
CA GLY A 40 11.56 16.91 -6.37
C GLY A 40 11.52 17.56 -4.98
N GLN A 41 11.21 16.80 -3.94
CA GLN A 41 11.09 17.26 -2.55
C GLN A 41 12.34 16.97 -1.72
N ALA A 42 13.28 16.17 -2.24
CA ALA A 42 14.52 15.83 -1.57
C ALA A 42 15.69 15.75 -2.56
N ASP A 43 16.89 16.06 -2.08
CA ASP A 43 18.12 15.95 -2.84
C ASP A 43 18.64 14.51 -2.92
N GLU A 44 19.44 14.22 -3.95
CA GLU A 44 20.11 12.93 -4.12
C GLU A 44 20.96 12.54 -2.89
N CYS A 45 21.54 13.53 -2.21
CA CYS A 45 22.29 13.34 -0.97
C CYS A 45 21.49 12.63 0.13
N VAL A 46 20.17 12.82 0.19
CA VAL A 46 19.30 12.15 1.17
C VAL A 46 19.23 10.65 0.88
N VAL A 47 18.97 10.29 -0.38
CA VAL A 47 18.88 8.89 -0.81
C VAL A 47 20.21 8.18 -0.59
N ARG A 48 21.33 8.82 -0.95
CA ARG A 48 22.67 8.24 -0.77
C ARG A 48 23.01 7.96 0.70
N LYS A 49 22.56 8.82 1.63
CA LYS A 49 22.72 8.55 3.07
C LYS A 49 21.90 7.34 3.52
N LEU A 50 20.67 7.21 3.02
CA LEU A 50 19.81 6.06 3.33
C LEU A 50 20.38 4.75 2.77
N GLU A 51 20.98 4.78 1.58
CA GLU A 51 21.70 3.63 0.99
C GLU A 51 22.88 3.19 1.87
N LEU A 52 23.67 4.14 2.39
CA LEU A 52 24.75 3.83 3.31
C LEU A 52 24.24 3.17 4.60
N VAL A 53 23.12 3.67 5.15
CA VAL A 53 22.49 3.05 6.34
C VAL A 53 21.98 1.65 6.02
N MET A 54 21.36 1.42 4.86
CA MET A 54 20.95 0.09 4.41
C MET A 54 22.14 -0.87 4.33
N GLN A 55 23.25 -0.43 3.72
CA GLN A 55 24.47 -1.23 3.60
C GLN A 55 25.06 -1.57 4.97
N GLN A 56 25.17 -0.58 5.87
CA GLN A 56 25.67 -0.79 7.23
C GLN A 56 24.80 -1.76 8.03
N ALA A 57 23.49 -1.73 7.82
CA ALA A 57 22.53 -2.60 8.51
C ALA A 57 22.29 -3.95 7.80
N GLY A 58 22.93 -4.19 6.65
CA GLY A 58 22.71 -5.41 5.85
C GLY A 58 21.27 -5.55 5.35
N VAL A 59 20.60 -4.44 5.05
CA VAL A 59 19.20 -4.40 4.62
C VAL A 59 19.13 -4.37 3.10
N THR A 60 18.37 -5.30 2.52
CA THR A 60 18.01 -5.34 1.10
C THR A 60 16.49 -5.31 0.96
N PRO A 61 15.93 -4.95 -0.21
CA PRO A 61 14.48 -4.98 -0.41
C PRO A 61 13.83 -6.34 -0.18
N GLU A 62 14.61 -7.42 -0.24
CA GLU A 62 14.17 -8.81 -0.05
C GLU A 62 13.59 -9.08 1.35
N ILE A 63 13.91 -8.26 2.35
CA ILE A 63 13.32 -8.41 3.69
C ILE A 63 11.80 -8.18 3.70
N CYS A 64 11.24 -7.54 2.66
CA CYS A 64 9.82 -7.32 2.50
C CYS A 64 9.31 -8.06 1.24
N PRO A 65 8.66 -9.23 1.39
CA PRO A 65 8.16 -10.03 0.26
C PRO A 65 7.21 -9.27 -0.68
N ALA A 66 6.51 -8.25 -0.17
CA ALA A 66 5.63 -7.40 -0.97
C ALA A 66 6.38 -6.64 -2.09
N VAL A 67 7.67 -6.33 -1.92
CA VAL A 67 8.46 -5.65 -2.95
C VAL A 67 8.53 -6.51 -4.21
N ALA A 68 9.06 -7.74 -4.08
CA ALA A 68 9.20 -8.66 -5.20
C ALA A 68 7.84 -9.00 -5.82
N ALA A 69 6.83 -9.31 -4.99
CA ALA A 69 5.50 -9.68 -5.47
C ALA A 69 4.81 -8.56 -6.27
N ALA A 70 4.98 -7.30 -5.87
CA ALA A 70 4.42 -6.16 -6.61
C ALA A 70 5.10 -5.97 -7.96
N LEU A 71 6.43 -6.09 -8.02
CA LEU A 71 7.23 -5.94 -9.24
C LEU A 71 6.97 -7.07 -10.24
N GLU A 72 6.92 -8.32 -9.77
CA GLU A 72 6.57 -9.48 -10.58
C GLU A 72 5.15 -9.34 -11.16
N LYS A 73 4.20 -8.86 -10.36
CA LYS A 73 2.82 -8.65 -10.81
C LYS A 73 2.73 -7.56 -11.87
N GLU A 74 3.47 -6.47 -11.71
CA GLU A 74 3.56 -5.42 -12.72
C GLU A 74 4.17 -5.96 -14.01
N GLN A 75 5.29 -6.67 -13.93
CA GLN A 75 5.96 -7.26 -15.10
C GLN A 75 5.04 -8.23 -15.84
N ALA A 76 4.33 -9.10 -15.12
CA ALA A 76 3.42 -10.09 -15.69
C ALA A 76 2.18 -9.45 -16.35
N THR A 77 1.75 -8.28 -15.89
CA THR A 77 0.49 -7.65 -16.35
C THR A 77 0.69 -6.43 -17.24
N GLY A 78 1.91 -5.89 -17.29
CA GLY A 78 2.25 -4.62 -17.95
C GLY A 78 1.54 -3.41 -17.35
N LYS A 79 1.01 -3.51 -16.12
CA LYS A 79 0.19 -2.48 -15.47
C LYS A 79 0.64 -2.29 -14.03
N PRO A 80 0.44 -1.09 -13.45
CA PRO A 80 0.75 -0.86 -12.04
C PRO A 80 0.12 -1.91 -11.13
N ALA A 81 0.89 -2.32 -10.13
CA ALA A 81 0.50 -3.36 -9.20
C ALA A 81 0.95 -3.00 -7.78
N GLY A 82 0.35 -3.67 -6.80
CA GLY A 82 0.77 -3.61 -5.41
C GLY A 82 0.69 -4.97 -4.75
N ALA A 83 1.39 -5.12 -3.65
CA ALA A 83 1.33 -6.29 -2.80
C ALA A 83 1.31 -5.88 -1.32
N MET A 84 0.77 -6.75 -0.48
CA MET A 84 0.65 -6.55 0.96
C MET A 84 0.98 -7.84 1.69
N VAL A 85 1.82 -7.73 2.72
CA VAL A 85 2.05 -8.80 3.70
C VAL A 85 0.99 -8.70 4.78
N LEU A 86 0.21 -9.76 4.95
CA LEU A 86 -0.86 -9.83 5.93
C LEU A 86 -0.36 -10.35 7.29
N PRO A 87 -1.14 -10.24 8.38
CA PRO A 87 -0.72 -10.66 9.72
C PRO A 87 -0.40 -12.15 9.85
N ASP A 88 -0.96 -12.99 8.96
CA ASP A 88 -0.65 -14.42 8.87
C ASP A 88 0.61 -14.73 8.05
N GLY A 89 1.31 -13.70 7.55
CA GLY A 89 2.50 -13.81 6.72
C GLY A 89 2.21 -14.07 5.23
N SER A 90 0.94 -14.22 4.84
CA SER A 90 0.59 -14.38 3.44
C SER A 90 0.83 -13.08 2.65
N VAL A 91 1.13 -13.23 1.36
CA VAL A 91 1.32 -12.10 0.44
C VAL A 91 0.17 -12.04 -0.55
N VAL A 92 -0.59 -10.95 -0.51
CA VAL A 92 -1.70 -10.70 -1.43
C VAL A 92 -1.28 -9.64 -2.44
N THR A 93 -1.73 -9.78 -3.70
CA THR A 93 -1.44 -8.82 -4.78
C THR A 93 -2.71 -8.16 -5.31
N GLY A 94 -2.55 -6.94 -5.82
CA GLY A 94 -3.56 -6.17 -6.52
C GLY A 94 -2.96 -5.60 -7.81
N ARG A 95 -3.79 -5.41 -8.83
CA ARG A 95 -3.36 -4.83 -10.11
C ARG A 95 -4.38 -3.83 -10.63
N THR A 96 -3.91 -2.89 -11.43
CA THR A 96 -4.80 -1.99 -12.15
C THR A 96 -5.71 -2.76 -13.12
N SER A 97 -6.98 -2.41 -13.11
CA SER A 97 -8.04 -2.92 -13.99
C SER A 97 -8.82 -1.76 -14.62
N PRO A 98 -9.81 -2.02 -15.51
CA PRO A 98 -10.66 -0.95 -16.03
C PRO A 98 -11.45 -0.22 -14.93
N LEU A 99 -11.84 -0.93 -13.86
CA LEU A 99 -12.71 -0.39 -12.80
C LEU A 99 -11.94 0.06 -11.56
N LEU A 100 -10.84 -0.61 -11.23
CA LEU A 100 -10.10 -0.40 -9.97
C LEU A 100 -8.64 -0.01 -10.22
N GLY A 101 -8.14 0.96 -9.47
CA GLY A 101 -6.71 1.20 -9.33
C GLY A 101 -6.00 0.06 -8.59
N ALA A 102 -4.67 -0.04 -8.72
CA ALA A 102 -3.87 -1.06 -8.05
C ALA A 102 -4.01 -1.04 -6.51
N SER A 103 -4.05 0.15 -5.91
CA SER A 103 -4.30 0.41 -4.49
C SER A 103 -5.65 -0.14 -4.03
N ALA A 104 -6.71 0.20 -4.75
CA ALA A 104 -8.07 -0.22 -4.42
C ALA A 104 -8.26 -1.74 -4.60
N ALA A 105 -7.69 -2.30 -5.67
CA ALA A 105 -7.71 -3.74 -5.93
C ALA A 105 -6.94 -4.53 -4.88
N LEU A 106 -5.75 -4.05 -4.47
CA LEU A 106 -4.96 -4.68 -3.41
C LEU A 106 -5.73 -4.69 -2.09
N LEU A 107 -6.32 -3.56 -1.70
CA LEU A 107 -7.09 -3.42 -0.47
C LEU A 107 -8.28 -4.40 -0.43
N LEU A 108 -9.04 -4.47 -1.52
CA LEU A 108 -10.18 -5.39 -1.61
C LEU A 108 -9.73 -6.85 -1.54
N ASN A 109 -8.64 -7.22 -2.23
CA ASN A 109 -8.12 -8.59 -2.20
C ASN A 109 -7.60 -8.97 -0.82
N ALA A 110 -6.92 -8.05 -0.12
CA ALA A 110 -6.43 -8.26 1.25
C ALA A 110 -7.60 -8.52 2.21
N LEU A 111 -8.66 -7.70 2.14
CA LEU A 111 -9.85 -7.88 2.97
C LEU A 111 -10.59 -9.19 2.66
N LYS A 112 -10.72 -9.56 1.38
CA LYS A 112 -11.29 -10.85 0.97
C LYS A 112 -10.50 -12.02 1.57
N HIS A 113 -9.17 -11.96 1.49
CA HIS A 113 -8.30 -13.00 2.03
C HIS A 113 -8.47 -13.15 3.55
N MET A 114 -8.44 -12.03 4.29
CA MET A 114 -8.66 -12.03 5.74
C MET A 114 -10.04 -12.55 6.15
N ALA A 115 -11.05 -12.39 5.30
CA ALA A 115 -12.39 -12.91 5.52
C ALA A 115 -12.55 -14.39 5.10
N GLY A 116 -11.50 -15.02 4.57
CA GLY A 116 -11.55 -16.38 4.04
C GLY A 116 -12.38 -16.51 2.76
N ILE A 117 -12.55 -15.42 2.00
CA ILE A 117 -13.37 -15.37 0.80
C ILE A 117 -12.47 -15.46 -0.44
N ASP A 118 -12.89 -16.27 -1.42
CA ASP A 118 -12.19 -16.38 -2.70
C ASP A 118 -12.13 -15.01 -3.40
N HIS A 119 -10.93 -14.61 -3.81
CA HIS A 119 -10.69 -13.37 -4.56
C HIS A 119 -11.56 -13.21 -5.83
N LYS A 120 -12.00 -14.33 -6.44
CA LYS A 120 -12.86 -14.36 -7.64
C LYS A 120 -14.30 -13.96 -7.38
N LEU A 121 -14.74 -13.96 -6.12
CA LEU A 121 -16.11 -13.62 -5.78
C LEU A 121 -16.29 -12.11 -5.82
N ASP A 122 -17.15 -11.62 -6.71
CA ASP A 122 -17.46 -10.20 -6.81
C ASP A 122 -18.37 -9.77 -5.65
N LEU A 123 -17.83 -8.92 -4.77
CA LEU A 123 -18.55 -8.42 -3.59
C LEU A 123 -19.30 -7.12 -3.87
N ILE A 124 -18.83 -6.36 -4.86
CA ILE A 124 -19.37 -5.06 -5.24
C ILE A 124 -19.94 -5.21 -6.64
N PRO A 125 -21.28 -5.17 -6.80
CA PRO A 125 -21.90 -5.33 -8.11
C PRO A 125 -21.57 -4.13 -9.00
N ALA A 126 -21.52 -4.37 -10.32
CA ALA A 126 -21.27 -3.32 -11.31
C ALA A 126 -22.26 -2.16 -11.19
N SER A 127 -23.51 -2.43 -10.80
CA SER A 127 -24.55 -1.42 -10.56
C SER A 127 -24.22 -0.42 -9.44
N VAL A 128 -23.28 -0.74 -8.55
CA VAL A 128 -22.77 0.18 -7.52
C VAL A 128 -21.52 0.93 -8.02
N ILE A 129 -20.69 0.28 -8.83
CA ILE A 129 -19.43 0.84 -9.35
C ILE A 129 -19.68 1.84 -10.48
N GLU A 130 -20.52 1.48 -11.45
CA GLU A 130 -20.77 2.26 -12.66
C GLU A 130 -21.25 3.69 -12.36
N PRO A 131 -22.23 3.92 -11.45
CA PRO A 131 -22.66 5.28 -11.15
C PRO A 131 -21.55 6.16 -10.59
N ILE A 132 -20.65 5.60 -9.77
CA ILE A 132 -19.50 6.33 -9.22
C ILE A 132 -18.53 6.69 -10.33
N SER A 133 -18.22 5.72 -11.20
CA SER A 133 -17.34 5.93 -12.37
C SER A 133 -17.90 6.99 -13.32
N THR A 134 -19.19 6.90 -13.68
CA THR A 134 -19.89 7.89 -14.52
C THR A 134 -19.86 9.26 -13.88
N MET A 135 -20.07 9.35 -12.56
CA MET A 135 -20.01 10.64 -11.87
C MET A 135 -18.63 11.30 -11.99
N LYS A 136 -17.55 10.52 -11.86
CA LYS A 136 -16.18 11.02 -12.00
C LYS A 136 -15.93 11.57 -13.40
N THR A 137 -16.30 10.83 -14.44
CA THR A 137 -15.99 11.22 -15.83
C THR A 137 -16.91 12.31 -16.35
N ASP A 138 -18.21 12.19 -16.13
CA ASP A 138 -19.21 12.96 -16.86
C ASP A 138 -19.58 14.25 -16.13
N TYR A 139 -19.49 14.26 -14.79
CA TYR A 139 -19.88 15.42 -13.97
C TYR A 139 -18.69 16.11 -13.28
N LEU A 140 -17.69 15.34 -12.81
CA LEU A 140 -16.53 15.89 -12.09
C LEU A 140 -15.33 16.17 -13.00
N GLY A 141 -15.40 15.81 -14.28
CA GLY A 141 -14.35 16.09 -15.26
C GLY A 141 -13.05 15.30 -15.04
N HIS A 142 -13.08 14.24 -14.24
CA HIS A 142 -11.94 13.36 -14.06
C HIS A 142 -11.71 12.55 -15.35
N ARG A 143 -10.44 12.45 -15.79
CA ARG A 143 -10.08 11.62 -16.94
C ARG A 143 -10.00 10.13 -16.60
N ASN A 144 -9.83 9.80 -15.33
CA ASN A 144 -9.65 8.43 -14.87
C ASN A 144 -10.97 7.90 -14.25
N PRO A 145 -11.63 6.92 -14.89
CA PRO A 145 -12.86 6.33 -14.36
C PRO A 145 -12.62 5.37 -13.18
N ARG A 146 -11.37 4.97 -12.94
CA ARG A 146 -11.04 3.96 -11.93
C ARG A 146 -11.35 4.46 -10.53
N LEU A 147 -11.86 3.55 -9.71
CA LEU A 147 -12.13 3.82 -8.31
C LEU A 147 -10.82 3.88 -7.51
N HIS A 148 -10.73 4.88 -6.63
CA HIS A 148 -9.75 4.96 -5.55
C HIS A 148 -10.16 4.06 -4.38
N SER A 149 -9.24 3.85 -3.46
CA SER A 149 -9.43 2.93 -2.34
C SER A 149 -10.58 3.35 -1.41
N ASP A 150 -10.79 4.64 -1.21
CA ASP A 150 -11.90 5.18 -0.41
C ASP A 150 -13.26 4.98 -1.07
N GLU A 151 -13.36 5.22 -2.38
CA GLU A 151 -14.56 4.98 -3.16
C GLU A 151 -14.94 3.50 -3.15
N VAL A 152 -13.95 2.59 -3.21
CA VAL A 152 -14.18 1.14 -3.05
C VAL A 152 -14.68 0.78 -1.66
N LEU A 153 -14.16 1.39 -0.59
CA LEU A 153 -14.66 1.13 0.76
C LEU A 153 -16.10 1.61 0.94
N ILE A 154 -16.46 2.75 0.35
CA ILE A 154 -17.85 3.25 0.35
C ILE A 154 -18.74 2.27 -0.42
N ALA A 155 -18.34 1.85 -1.61
CA ALA A 155 -19.08 0.89 -2.42
C ALA A 155 -19.25 -0.47 -1.72
N LEU A 156 -18.21 -0.93 -1.01
CA LEU A 156 -18.25 -2.14 -0.20
C LEU A 156 -19.25 -2.00 0.96
N ALA A 157 -19.23 -0.87 1.67
CA ALA A 157 -20.16 -0.61 2.77
C ALA A 157 -21.63 -0.58 2.29
N ILE A 158 -21.90 0.04 1.14
CA ILE A 158 -23.23 0.02 0.51
C ILE A 158 -23.64 -1.41 0.15
N SER A 159 -22.71 -2.19 -0.42
CA SER A 159 -22.97 -3.59 -0.77
C SER A 159 -23.24 -4.46 0.46
N GLY A 160 -22.66 -4.13 1.62
CA GLY A 160 -22.91 -4.80 2.90
C GLY A 160 -24.38 -4.78 3.35
N LEU A 161 -25.19 -3.82 2.87
CA LEU A 161 -26.62 -3.75 3.20
C LEU A 161 -27.44 -4.93 2.65
N THR A 162 -26.99 -5.53 1.55
CA THR A 162 -27.71 -6.60 0.86
C THR A 162 -26.86 -7.86 0.65
N ASN A 163 -25.56 -7.79 0.90
CA ASN A 163 -24.62 -8.89 0.77
C ASN A 163 -23.87 -9.15 2.09
N PRO A 164 -24.19 -10.22 2.84
CA PRO A 164 -23.53 -10.51 4.12
C PRO A 164 -22.02 -10.78 3.97
N LEU A 165 -21.58 -11.25 2.79
CA LEU A 165 -20.15 -11.44 2.53
C LEU A 165 -19.39 -10.10 2.47
N ALA A 166 -20.02 -9.05 1.93
CA ALA A 166 -19.42 -7.72 1.88
C ALA A 166 -19.27 -7.12 3.30
N ASP A 167 -20.25 -7.34 4.17
CA ASP A 167 -20.19 -6.94 5.58
C ASP A 167 -19.09 -7.69 6.35
N MET A 168 -18.96 -9.00 6.15
CA MET A 168 -17.86 -9.80 6.70
C MET A 168 -16.48 -9.29 6.28
N VAL A 169 -16.33 -8.89 5.02
CA VAL A 169 -15.08 -8.33 4.47
C VAL A 169 -14.78 -6.95 5.06
N GLN A 170 -15.80 -6.12 5.21
CA GLN A 170 -15.67 -4.80 5.84
C GLN A 170 -15.19 -4.90 7.29
N ALA A 171 -15.67 -5.90 8.05
CA ALA A 171 -15.24 -6.13 9.42
C ALA A 171 -13.74 -6.46 9.57
N GLN A 172 -13.05 -6.85 8.48
CA GLN A 172 -11.61 -7.13 8.47
C GLN A 172 -10.73 -5.87 8.43
N LEU A 173 -11.29 -4.68 8.19
CA LEU A 173 -10.51 -3.43 8.12
C LEU A 173 -9.64 -3.19 9.37
N LYS A 174 -10.12 -3.59 10.55
CA LYS A 174 -9.40 -3.48 11.83
C LYS A 174 -8.10 -4.31 11.88
N ASN A 175 -7.98 -5.33 11.04
CA ASN A 175 -6.85 -6.27 11.01
C ASN A 175 -5.72 -5.82 10.05
N LEU A 176 -5.90 -4.71 9.32
CA LEU A 176 -4.89 -4.19 8.38
C LEU A 176 -3.77 -3.42 9.07
N ARG A 177 -3.95 -3.02 10.33
CA ARG A 177 -2.97 -2.20 11.05
C ARG A 177 -1.67 -2.97 11.24
N GLY A 178 -0.57 -2.36 10.84
CA GLY A 178 0.77 -2.94 10.91
C GLY A 178 1.17 -3.77 9.69
N CYS A 179 0.28 -3.99 8.73
CA CYS A 179 0.64 -4.63 7.47
C CYS A 179 1.61 -3.75 6.68
N ASP A 180 2.54 -4.38 5.96
CA ASP A 180 3.45 -3.70 5.03
C ASP A 180 2.94 -3.89 3.60
N ALA A 181 2.75 -2.78 2.88
CA ALA A 181 2.33 -2.76 1.49
C ALA A 181 3.39 -2.08 0.62
N HIS A 182 3.61 -2.64 -0.57
CA HIS A 182 4.50 -2.08 -1.58
C HIS A 182 3.77 -1.90 -2.91
N PHE A 183 3.99 -0.77 -3.57
CA PHE A 183 3.41 -0.46 -4.88
C PHE A 183 4.49 -0.26 -5.93
N SER A 184 4.25 -0.80 -7.12
CA SER A 184 5.14 -0.63 -8.25
C SER A 184 5.19 0.80 -8.77
N VAL A 185 4.27 1.68 -8.37
CA VAL A 185 4.26 3.10 -8.74
C VAL A 185 3.93 3.95 -7.51
N ILE A 186 4.27 5.24 -7.57
CA ILE A 186 3.81 6.23 -6.59
C ILE A 186 2.26 6.32 -6.69
N ILE A 187 1.58 5.94 -5.61
CA ILE A 187 0.12 6.02 -5.50
C ILE A 187 -0.38 7.46 -5.28
N SER A 188 -1.69 7.68 -5.46
CA SER A 188 -2.28 8.99 -5.23
C SER A 188 -2.20 9.42 -3.76
N GLU A 189 -2.30 10.73 -3.51
CA GLU A 189 -2.25 11.27 -2.15
C GLU A 189 -3.44 10.81 -1.32
N GLU A 190 -4.62 10.66 -1.93
CA GLU A 190 -5.85 10.16 -1.32
C GLU A 190 -5.67 8.72 -0.84
N ASP A 191 -5.13 7.85 -1.71
CA ASP A 191 -4.84 6.46 -1.36
C ASP A 191 -3.79 6.38 -0.24
N ALA A 192 -2.70 7.15 -0.34
CA ALA A 192 -1.67 7.18 0.70
C ALA A 192 -2.22 7.64 2.07
N LYS A 193 -3.08 8.67 2.09
CA LYS A 193 -3.75 9.14 3.31
C LYS A 193 -4.69 8.09 3.89
N LEU A 194 -5.45 7.39 3.05
CA LEU A 194 -6.33 6.32 3.52
C LEU A 194 -5.53 5.16 4.12
N TYR A 195 -4.51 4.66 3.43
CA TYR A 195 -3.66 3.57 3.92
C TYR A 195 -3.01 3.93 5.26
N LYS A 196 -2.53 5.18 5.40
CA LYS A 196 -2.01 5.70 6.67
C LYS A 196 -3.07 5.71 7.79
N ARG A 197 -4.32 6.09 7.49
CA ARG A 197 -5.44 6.03 8.47
C ARG A 197 -5.76 4.60 8.89
N LEU A 198 -5.62 3.64 7.98
CA LEU A 198 -5.76 2.20 8.25
C LEU A 198 -4.55 1.62 9.02
N GLY A 199 -3.49 2.40 9.21
CA GLY A 199 -2.27 1.97 9.88
C GLY A 199 -1.43 1.00 9.06
N ILE A 200 -1.55 1.04 7.73
CA ILE A 200 -0.74 0.24 6.81
C ILE A 200 0.55 1.01 6.51
N ASN A 201 1.68 0.32 6.58
CA ASN A 201 2.99 0.87 6.21
C ASN A 201 3.14 0.78 4.69
N VAL A 202 3.16 1.92 4.00
CA VAL A 202 3.24 1.96 2.53
C VAL A 202 4.64 2.32 2.08
N SER A 203 5.13 1.58 1.08
CA SER A 203 6.31 1.93 0.28
C SER A 203 5.96 1.89 -1.21
N CYS A 204 6.69 2.64 -2.03
CA CYS A 204 6.48 2.67 -3.48
C CYS A 204 7.81 2.74 -4.19
N GLU A 205 7.86 2.14 -5.37
CA GLU A 205 8.91 2.45 -6.34
C GLU A 205 8.86 3.93 -6.74
N PRO A 206 10.02 4.59 -6.97
CA PRO A 206 10.10 6.02 -7.29
C PRO A 206 9.75 6.29 -8.76
N LYS A 207 8.60 5.78 -9.23
CA LYS A 207 8.11 5.95 -10.60
C LYS A 207 6.63 6.33 -10.63
N TYR A 208 6.26 7.23 -11.54
CA TYR A 208 4.87 7.64 -11.75
C TYR A 208 4.16 6.72 -12.76
N GLU A 209 2.85 6.52 -12.57
CA GLU A 209 2.02 5.76 -13.52
C GLU A 209 1.94 6.41 -14.91
N ILE A 210 1.88 7.75 -14.95
CA ILE A 210 1.77 8.52 -16.19
C ILE A 210 3.05 9.33 -16.38
N LYS A 211 3.65 9.30 -17.58
CA LYS A 211 4.80 10.16 -17.94
C LYS A 211 4.32 11.58 -18.28
N SER A 212 3.74 12.29 -17.31
CA SER A 212 3.39 13.71 -17.44
C SER A 212 4.36 14.56 -16.65
N LEU A 213 4.83 15.67 -17.22
CA LEU A 213 5.72 16.62 -16.52
C LEU A 213 5.02 17.33 -15.35
N TYR A 214 3.69 17.28 -15.28
CA TYR A 214 2.88 17.83 -14.20
C TYR A 214 2.02 16.74 -13.56
N HIS A 215 2.20 16.58 -12.25
CA HIS A 215 1.38 15.77 -11.36
C HIS A 215 0.77 16.71 -10.32
N LYS A 216 -0.49 17.09 -10.52
CA LYS A 216 -1.32 17.83 -9.57
C LYS A 216 -2.56 17.01 -9.29
#